data_AF-I3CZW2-F1
#
_entry.id   AF-I3CZW2-F1
#
_cell.length_a   1.000
_cell.length_b   1.000
_cell.length_c   1.000
_cell.angle_alpha   90.00
_cell.angle_beta   90.00
_cell.angle_gamma   90.00
#
_symmetry.space_group_name_H-M   'P 1'
#
loop_
_entity.id
_entity.type
_entity.pdbx_description
1 polymer ?
#
loop_
_entity_poly.entity_id
_entity_poly.type
_entity_poly.pdbx_seq_one_letter_code
_entity_poly.pdbx_strand_id
1 'polypeptide(L)'
;MEVITEFPSIFFIIFRILGIISLGILGMVILKKVQNYKRRQCRRNDNLNTDVDKIENMFNETLRHLDELENFMIQSPIEVWKMELEINSIRGKIRHQLGHIPRMRCNLK
;
A
#
# COMPACT_ATOMS: atom_id res chain seq x y z
N MET A 1 -28.04 -57.53 35.60
CA MET A 1 -26.88 -56.75 35.11
C MET A 1 -27.44 -55.42 34.64
N GLU A 2 -27.61 -54.48 35.56
CA GLU A 2 -28.18 -53.17 35.25
C GLU A 2 -27.08 -52.29 34.68
N VAL A 3 -27.23 -52.00 33.39
CA VAL A 3 -26.41 -51.04 32.67
C VAL A 3 -26.85 -49.66 33.17
N ILE A 4 -26.03 -49.00 33.97
CA ILE A 4 -26.21 -47.60 34.33
C ILE A 4 -25.89 -46.78 33.07
N THR A 5 -26.92 -46.52 32.26
CA THR A 5 -26.87 -45.66 31.07
C THR A 5 -27.52 -44.31 31.32
N GLU A 6 -27.23 -43.67 32.45
CA GLU A 6 -27.63 -42.28 32.68
C GLU A 6 -26.39 -41.42 32.91
N PHE A 7 -25.92 -40.77 31.84
CA PHE A 7 -24.98 -39.66 31.99
C PHE A 7 -25.65 -38.58 32.86
N PRO A 8 -25.05 -38.17 33.99
CA PRO A 8 -25.67 -37.16 34.85
C PRO A 8 -25.86 -35.86 34.07
N SER A 9 -27.06 -35.27 34.17
CA SER A 9 -27.44 -34.00 33.51
C SER A 9 -26.42 -32.86 33.73
N ILE A 10 -25.68 -32.92 34.85
CA ILE A 10 -24.57 -32.01 35.20
C ILE A 10 -23.44 -32.05 34.16
N PHE A 11 -23.07 -33.22 33.63
CA PHE A 11 -22.02 -33.33 32.61
C PHE A 11 -22.42 -32.61 31.31
N PHE A 12 -23.70 -32.68 30.93
CA PHE A 12 -24.21 -31.97 29.76
C PHE A 12 -24.12 -30.44 29.93
N ILE A 13 -24.43 -29.94 31.12
CA ILE A 13 -24.33 -28.51 31.46
C ILE A 13 -22.86 -28.05 31.42
N ILE A 14 -21.95 -28.83 32.00
CA ILE A 14 -20.51 -28.51 32.00
C ILE A 14 -19.95 -28.48 30.57
N PHE A 15 -20.29 -29.47 29.73
CA PHE A 15 -19.89 -29.49 28.32
C PHE A 15 -20.45 -28.31 27.52
N ARG A 16 -21.69 -27.91 27.77
CA ARG A 16 -22.30 -26.72 27.15
C ARG A 16 -21.55 -25.44 27.52
N ILE A 17 -21.21 -25.26 28.80
CA ILE A 17 -20.46 -24.09 29.28
C ILE A 17 -19.06 -24.04 28.67
N LEU A 18 -18.34 -25.17 28.66
CA LEU A 18 -17.01 -25.27 28.01
C LEU A 18 -17.09 -24.99 26.50
N GLY A 19 -18.14 -25.46 25.84
CA GLY A 19 -18.42 -25.17 24.43
C GLY A 19 -18.58 -23.67 24.19
N ILE A 20 -19.35 -22.97 25.03
CA ILE A 20 -19.57 -21.51 24.91
C ILE A 20 -18.27 -20.73 25.13
N ILE A 21 -17.50 -21.09 26.17
CA ILE A 21 -16.22 -20.43 26.48
C ILE A 21 -15.21 -20.63 25.35
N SER A 22 -15.08 -21.86 24.84
CA SER A 22 -14.15 -22.15 23.74
C SER A 22 -14.53 -21.43 22.45
N LEU A 23 -15.83 -21.31 22.12
CA LEU A 23 -16.31 -20.51 20.99
C LEU A 23 -15.97 -19.02 21.18
N GLY A 24 -16.15 -18.48 22.40
CA GLY A 24 -15.83 -17.10 22.74
C GLY A 24 -14.34 -16.78 22.57
N ILE A 25 -13.47 -17.65 23.05
CA ILE A 25 -12.01 -17.52 22.88
C ILE A 25 -11.64 -17.58 21.39
N LEU A 26 -12.19 -18.54 20.65
CA LEU A 26 -11.93 -18.69 19.21
C LEU A 26 -12.36 -17.43 18.43
N GLY A 27 -13.54 -16.89 18.72
CA GLY A 27 -14.04 -15.66 18.13
C GLY A 27 -13.11 -14.47 18.40
N MET A 28 -12.61 -14.34 19.64
CA MET A 28 -11.67 -13.29 20.01
C MET A 28 -10.33 -13.41 19.28
N VAL A 29 -9.80 -14.63 19.12
CA VAL A 29 -8.56 -14.88 18.37
C VAL A 29 -8.72 -14.52 16.89
N ILE A 30 -9.83 -14.92 16.26
CA ILE A 30 -10.11 -14.59 14.86
C ILE A 30 -10.22 -13.08 14.67
N LEU A 31 -10.99 -12.40 15.53
CA LEU A 31 -11.16 -10.95 15.48
C LEU A 31 -9.81 -10.23 15.61
N LYS A 32 -8.97 -10.64 16.56
CA LYS A 32 -7.63 -10.08 16.77
C LYS A 32 -6.73 -10.29 15.55
N LYS A 33 -6.78 -11.47 14.91
CA LYS A 33 -6.05 -11.73 13.65
C LYS A 33 -6.52 -10.80 12.53
N VAL A 34 -7.84 -10.62 12.36
CA VAL A 34 -8.41 -9.73 11.34
C VAL A 34 -8.01 -8.27 11.58
N GLN A 35 -8.10 -7.79 12.83
CA GLN A 35 -7.67 -6.43 13.18
C GLN A 35 -6.18 -6.20 12.90
N ASN A 36 -5.32 -7.16 13.27
CA ASN A 36 -3.89 -7.07 13.00
C ASN A 36 -3.58 -7.07 11.50
N TYR A 37 -4.29 -7.89 10.72
CA TYR A 37 -4.16 -7.91 9.27
C TYR A 37 -4.52 -6.55 8.66
N LYS A 38 -5.69 -5.99 9.03
CA LYS A 38 -6.12 -4.66 8.56
C LYS A 38 -5.09 -3.58 8.89
N ARG A 39 -4.58 -3.56 10.12
CA ARG A 39 -3.53 -2.60 10.54
C ARG A 39 -2.25 -2.73 9.71
N ARG A 40 -1.82 -3.95 9.39
CA ARG A 40 -0.63 -4.17 8.55
C ARG A 40 -0.85 -3.68 7.12
N GLN A 41 -2.04 -3.87 6.56
CA GLN A 41 -2.37 -3.36 5.23
C GLN A 41 -2.39 -1.83 5.19
N CYS A 42 -3.02 -1.17 6.18
CA CYS A 42 -3.00 0.30 6.27
C CYS A 42 -1.57 0.85 6.31
N ARG A 43 -0.71 0.33 7.21
CA ARG A 43 0.70 0.76 7.28
C ARG A 43 1.46 0.55 5.97
N ARG A 44 1.19 -0.57 5.27
CA ARG A 44 1.81 -0.85 3.98
C ARG A 44 1.36 0.16 2.92
N ASN A 45 0.06 0.48 2.87
CA ASN A 45 -0.47 1.48 1.95
C ASN A 45 0.07 2.88 2.26
N ASP A 46 0.19 3.26 3.54
CA ASP A 46 0.77 4.54 3.95
C ASP A 46 2.23 4.68 3.48
N ASN A 47 3.03 3.63 3.66
CA ASN A 47 4.41 3.59 3.18
C ASN A 47 4.47 3.69 1.64
N LEU A 48 3.62 2.95 0.93
CA LEU A 48 3.58 2.99 -0.54
C LEU A 48 3.13 4.36 -1.06
N ASN A 49 2.18 5.02 -0.40
CA ASN A 49 1.79 6.40 -0.74
C ASN A 49 2.96 7.36 -0.55
N THR A 50 3.70 7.22 0.56
CA THR A 50 4.90 8.02 0.81
C THR A 50 5.95 7.83 -0.27
N ASP A 51 6.14 6.59 -0.75
CA ASP A 51 7.10 6.31 -1.81
C ASP A 51 6.63 6.87 -3.17
N VAL A 52 5.32 6.81 -3.46
CA VAL A 52 4.74 7.47 -4.65
C VAL A 52 4.95 8.99 -4.61
N ASP A 53 4.78 9.63 -3.45
CA ASP A 53 5.02 11.06 -3.28
C ASP A 53 6.50 11.43 -3.52
N LYS A 54 7.44 10.60 -3.04
CA LYS A 54 8.87 10.79 -3.32
C LYS A 54 9.17 10.69 -4.82
N ILE A 55 8.57 9.71 -5.51
CA ILE A 55 8.75 9.54 -6.96
C ILE A 55 8.20 10.74 -7.73
N GLU A 56 7.00 11.22 -7.36
CA GLU A 56 6.40 12.42 -7.98
C GLU A 56 7.30 13.66 -7.77
N ASN A 57 7.79 13.86 -6.54
CA ASN A 57 8.68 14.97 -6.22
C ASN A 57 9.99 14.92 -7.02
N MET A 58 10.63 13.74 -7.10
CA MET A 58 11.86 13.55 -7.86
C MET A 58 11.67 13.86 -9.35
N PHE A 59 10.56 13.41 -9.94
CA PHE A 59 10.26 13.73 -11.34
C PHE A 59 9.99 15.22 -11.56
N ASN A 60 9.28 15.87 -10.64
CA ASN A 60 9.03 17.32 -10.70
C ASN A 60 10.32 18.14 -10.54
N GLU A 61 11.22 17.72 -9.65
CA GLU A 61 12.55 18.32 -9.49
C GLU A 61 13.40 18.15 -10.75
N THR A 62 13.39 16.95 -11.35
CA THR A 62 14.09 16.70 -12.62
C THR A 62 13.55 17.58 -13.74
N LEU A 63 12.23 17.81 -13.81
CA LEU A 63 11.65 18.74 -14.79
C LEU A 63 12.15 20.18 -14.59
N ARG A 64 12.26 20.65 -13.34
CA ARG A 64 12.81 21.99 -13.06
C ARG A 64 14.26 22.12 -13.52
N HIS A 65 15.08 21.11 -13.28
CA HIS A 65 16.47 21.10 -13.76
C HIS A 65 16.57 21.09 -15.29
N LEU A 66 15.65 20.40 -15.97
CA LEU A 66 15.60 20.45 -17.44
C LEU A 66 15.21 21.84 -17.94
N ASP A 67 14.29 22.53 -17.28
CA ASP A 67 13.91 23.91 -17.62
C ASP A 67 15.07 24.89 -17.36
N GLU A 68 15.83 24.71 -16.28
CA GLU A 68 17.06 25.47 -16.00
C GLU A 68 18.14 25.23 -17.06
N LEU A 69 18.32 23.96 -17.47
CA LEU A 69 19.28 23.58 -18.50
C LEU A 69 18.92 24.17 -19.88
N GLU A 70 17.64 24.14 -20.25
CA GLU A 70 17.13 24.75 -21.48
C GLU A 70 17.41 26.27 -21.49
N ASN A 71 17.16 26.96 -20.37
CA ASN A 71 17.48 28.39 -20.22
C ASN A 71 18.98 28.70 -20.32
N PHE A 72 19.83 27.84 -19.76
CA PHE A 72 21.29 27.99 -19.87
C PHE A 72 21.79 27.77 -21.30
N MET A 73 21.21 26.80 -22.01
CA MET A 73 21.60 26.48 -23.40
C MET A 73 21.31 27.60 -24.39
N ILE A 74 20.27 28.41 -24.18
CA ILE A 74 19.97 29.59 -25.01
C ILE A 74 21.17 30.56 -25.07
N GLN A 75 22.07 30.50 -24.09
CA GLN A 75 23.27 31.34 -23.99
C GLN A 75 24.52 30.71 -24.64
N SER A 76 24.45 29.48 -25.16
CA SER A 76 25.59 28.73 -25.68
C SER A 76 25.63 28.68 -27.22
N PRO A 77 26.80 28.85 -27.87
CA PRO A 77 26.92 28.87 -29.33
C PRO A 77 26.98 27.49 -30.02
N ILE A 78 26.91 26.36 -29.30
CA ILE A 78 27.18 25.01 -29.87
C ILE A 78 25.96 24.09 -29.75
N GLU A 79 25.59 23.45 -30.87
CA GLU A 79 24.63 22.32 -31.02
C GLU A 79 23.32 22.38 -30.20
N VAL A 80 22.81 23.59 -29.95
CA VAL A 80 21.58 23.85 -29.16
C VAL A 80 20.41 22.97 -29.60
N TRP A 81 20.23 22.79 -30.91
CA TRP A 81 19.13 22.00 -31.49
C TRP A 81 19.14 20.52 -31.05
N LYS A 82 20.32 19.89 -30.95
CA LYS A 82 20.42 18.47 -30.56
C LYS A 82 20.12 18.30 -29.08
N MET A 83 20.60 19.24 -28.27
CA MET A 83 20.39 19.23 -26.83
C MET A 83 18.93 19.56 -26.48
N GLU A 84 18.28 20.45 -27.24
CA GLU A 84 16.85 20.77 -27.12
C GLU A 84 15.96 19.55 -27.44
N LEU A 85 16.31 18.78 -28.48
CA LEU A 85 15.61 17.52 -28.80
C LEU A 85 15.74 16.48 -27.66
N GLU A 86 16.92 16.35 -27.06
CA GLU A 86 17.14 15.46 -25.92
C GLU A 86 16.37 15.91 -24.68
N ILE A 87 16.38 17.22 -24.35
CA ILE A 87 15.59 17.78 -23.24
C ILE A 87 14.11 17.48 -23.44
N ASN A 88 13.58 17.72 -24.64
CA ASN A 88 12.17 17.45 -24.94
C ASN A 88 11.82 15.96 -24.89
N SER A 89 12.73 15.08 -25.34
CA SER A 89 12.60 13.63 -25.22
C SER A 89 12.51 13.18 -23.76
N ILE A 90 13.41 13.68 -22.90
CA ILE A 90 13.41 13.36 -21.46
C ILE A 90 12.16 13.93 -20.78
N ARG A 91 11.82 15.19 -21.04
CA ARG A 91 10.61 15.86 -20.54
C ARG A 91 9.35 15.06 -20.89
N GLY A 92 9.24 14.59 -22.13
CA GLY A 92 8.14 13.74 -22.58
C GLY A 92 8.05 12.43 -21.80
N LYS A 93 9.17 11.73 -21.62
CA LYS A 93 9.24 10.49 -20.81
C LYS A 93 8.82 10.73 -19.36
N ILE A 94 9.30 11.80 -18.73
CA ILE A 94 8.95 12.13 -17.34
C ILE A 94 7.45 12.44 -17.21
N ARG A 95 6.90 13.27 -18.10
CA ARG A 95 5.46 13.59 -18.11
C ARG A 95 4.59 12.35 -18.30
N HIS A 96 5.02 11.42 -19.16
CA HIS A 96 4.34 10.13 -19.32
C HIS A 96 4.34 9.32 -18.02
N GLN A 97 5.48 9.23 -17.31
CA GLN A 97 5.56 8.53 -16.01
C GLN A 97 4.70 9.21 -14.94
N LEU A 98 4.73 10.54 -14.85
CA LEU A 98 3.87 11.31 -13.95
C LEU A 98 2.38 11.08 -14.22
N GLY A 99 1.98 10.87 -15.48
CA GLY A 99 0.62 10.50 -15.85
C GLY A 99 0.12 9.19 -15.22
N HIS A 100 1.02 8.31 -14.75
CA HIS A 100 0.67 7.09 -14.04
C HIS A 100 0.49 7.27 -12.52
N ILE A 101 0.99 8.37 -11.93
CA ILE A 101 0.90 8.66 -10.48
C ILE A 101 -0.54 8.65 -9.95
N PRO A 102 -1.54 9.28 -10.62
CA PRO A 102 -2.93 9.21 -10.17
C PRO A 102 -3.47 7.78 -10.11
N ARG A 103 -3.10 6.91 -11.07
CA ARG A 103 -3.53 5.51 -11.09
C ARG A 103 -2.87 4.71 -9.97
N MET A 104 -1.59 4.96 -9.70
CA MET A 104 -0.89 4.34 -8.57
C MET A 104 -1.56 4.71 -7.24
N ARG A 105 -1.88 5.99 -7.03
CA ARG A 105 -2.62 6.45 -5.83
C ARG A 105 -4.01 5.82 -5.69
N CYS A 106 -4.74 5.64 -6.79
CA CYS A 106 -6.05 4.97 -6.76
C CYS A 106 -5.96 3.52 -6.28
N ASN A 107 -4.89 2.80 -6.63
CA ASN A 107 -4.69 1.40 -6.21
C ASN A 107 -4.21 1.25 -4.76
N LEU A 108 -3.84 2.36 -4.09
CA LEU A 108 -3.37 2.39 -2.71
C LEU A 108 -4.45 2.83 -1.70
N LYS A 109 -5.64 3.22 -2.18
CA LYS A 109 -6.83 3.48 -1.37
C LYS A 109 -7.51 2.18 -0.95
#